data_AF-A0A940FKT7-F1
#
_entry.id   AF-A0A940FKT7-F1
#
_cell.length_a   1.000
_cell.length_b   1.000
_cell.length_c   1.000
_cell.angle_alpha   90.00
_cell.angle_beta   90.00
_cell.angle_gamma   90.00
#
_symmetry.space_group_name_H-M   'P 1'
#
loop_
_entity.id
_entity.type
_entity.pdbx_description
1 polymer ?
#
loop_
_entity_poly.entity_id
_entity_poly.type
_entity_poly.pdbx_seq_one_letter_code
_entity_poly.pdbx_strand_id
1 'polypeptide(L)'
;MLESVYQSIFRPRSPLLPLSMAGAWALFLVLSVLEGLDLAGTFGAGGAGVLFLTLGLFALKVIGWFWLSSAASLFAELMGGEGDGEATMRALAASVAPAILLAPLHALAPRFPRLASLLSFAISLWVLVNMVRAIAQAHRFGRSHATLCLIGALGMAGLGFAALLFLPIVAIALLLGP
;
A
#
# COMPACT_ATOMS: atom_id res chain seq x y z
N MET A 1 10.71 16.42 5.67
CA MET A 1 9.40 15.75 5.51
C MET A 1 9.25 15.11 4.13
N LEU A 2 8.79 15.81 3.08
CA LEU A 2 8.77 15.25 1.71
C LEU A 2 10.16 14.93 1.19
N GLU A 3 11.16 15.73 1.56
CA GLU A 3 12.56 15.56 1.17
C GLU A 3 13.14 14.21 1.59
N SER A 4 12.88 13.70 2.80
CA SER A 4 13.45 12.42 3.27
C SER A 4 12.79 11.23 2.57
N VAL A 5 11.47 11.26 2.39
CA VAL A 5 10.75 10.23 1.63
C VAL A 5 11.13 10.29 0.15
N TYR A 6 11.22 11.49 -0.43
CA TYR A 6 11.66 11.72 -1.81
C TYR A 6 13.09 11.20 -2.02
N GLN A 7 14.02 11.54 -1.12
CA GLN A 7 15.40 11.06 -1.18
C GLN A 7 15.45 9.53 -1.04
N SER A 8 14.65 8.92 -0.17
CA SER A 8 14.66 7.45 -0.01
C SER A 8 14.25 6.68 -1.28
N ILE A 9 13.48 7.30 -2.18
CA ILE A 9 13.01 6.67 -3.44
C ILE A 9 13.81 7.11 -4.65
N PHE A 10 14.02 8.42 -4.80
CA PHE A 10 14.59 9.02 -6.01
C PHE A 10 16.09 9.30 -5.89
N ARG A 11 16.65 9.31 -4.67
CA ARG A 11 18.09 9.45 -4.39
C ARG A 11 18.53 8.55 -3.23
N PRO A 12 18.35 7.22 -3.34
CA PRO A 12 18.65 6.33 -2.23
C PRO A 12 20.12 6.44 -1.85
N ARG A 13 20.41 6.51 -0.53
CA ARG A 13 21.78 6.61 0.00
C ARG A 13 22.62 5.37 -0.31
N SER A 14 21.98 4.24 -0.63
CA SER A 14 22.63 3.04 -1.14
C SER A 14 22.16 2.72 -2.56
N PRO A 15 23.07 2.30 -3.46
CA PRO A 15 22.70 1.89 -4.82
C PRO A 15 21.87 0.60 -4.85
N LEU A 16 21.90 -0.18 -3.76
CA LEU A 16 21.11 -1.40 -3.61
C LEU A 16 19.86 -1.09 -2.77
N LEU A 17 18.70 -1.47 -3.31
CA LEU A 17 17.44 -1.46 -2.58
C LEU A 17 17.51 -2.48 -1.42
N PRO A 18 17.07 -2.12 -0.21
CA PRO A 18 16.94 -3.06 0.90
C PRO A 18 16.07 -4.25 0.49
N LEU A 19 16.42 -5.45 0.96
CA LEU A 19 15.69 -6.69 0.64
C LEU A 19 14.19 -6.59 0.97
N SER A 20 13.83 -5.89 2.05
CA SER A 20 12.43 -5.67 2.44
C SER A 20 11.64 -4.84 1.42
N MET A 21 12.26 -3.80 0.85
CA MET A 21 11.65 -2.98 -0.19
C MET A 21 11.56 -3.74 -1.51
N ALA A 22 12.63 -4.42 -1.92
CA ALA A 22 12.63 -5.25 -3.13
C ALA A 22 11.57 -6.36 -3.04
N GLY A 23 11.43 -7.00 -1.88
CA GLY A 23 10.39 -8.01 -1.62
C GLY A 23 8.97 -7.44 -1.70
N ALA A 24 8.74 -6.24 -1.15
CA ALA A 24 7.44 -5.58 -1.26
C ALA A 24 7.09 -5.20 -2.70
N TRP A 25 8.06 -4.74 -3.50
CA TRP A 25 7.85 -4.41 -4.90
C TRP A 25 7.55 -5.66 -5.73
N ALA A 26 8.30 -6.75 -5.50
CA ALA A 26 8.02 -8.05 -6.12
C ALA A 26 6.62 -8.55 -5.74
N LEU A 27 6.23 -8.42 -4.48
CA LEU A 27 4.89 -8.77 -4.00
C LEU A 27 3.79 -7.94 -4.69
N PHE A 28 3.96 -6.62 -4.78
CA PHE A 28 3.01 -5.75 -5.48
C PHE A 28 2.88 -6.14 -6.95
N LEU A 29 3.99 -6.42 -7.62
CA LEU A 29 3.98 -6.87 -9.02
C LEU A 29 3.21 -8.18 -9.18
N VAL A 30 3.52 -9.20 -8.36
CA VAL A 30 2.85 -10.50 -8.40
C VAL A 30 1.34 -10.35 -8.18
N LEU A 31 0.93 -9.59 -7.16
CA LEU A 31 -0.49 -9.37 -6.89
C LEU A 31 -1.16 -8.60 -8.04
N SER A 32 -0.50 -7.61 -8.63
CA SER A 32 -1.04 -6.86 -9.77
C SER A 32 -1.17 -7.70 -11.05
N VAL A 33 -0.27 -8.64 -11.29
CA VAL A 33 -0.39 -9.58 -12.43
C VAL A 33 -1.61 -10.48 -12.23
N LEU A 34 -1.78 -11.03 -11.02
CA LEU A 34 -2.91 -11.91 -10.72
C LEU A 34 -4.25 -11.18 -10.84
N GLU A 35 -4.37 -10.00 -10.23
CA GLU A 35 -5.57 -9.15 -10.33
C GLU A 35 -5.80 -8.65 -11.76
N GLY A 36 -4.74 -8.29 -12.48
CA GLY A 36 -4.82 -7.84 -13.87
C GLY A 36 -5.35 -8.92 -14.80
N LEU A 37 -4.95 -10.18 -14.59
CA LEU A 37 -5.48 -11.34 -15.32
C LEU A 37 -6.95 -11.60 -14.99
N ASP A 38 -7.33 -11.53 -13.71
CA ASP A 38 -8.71 -11.75 -13.26
C ASP A 38 -9.67 -10.68 -13.81
N LEU A 39 -9.28 -9.41 -13.71
CA LEU A 39 -10.05 -8.29 -14.28
C LEU A 39 -10.11 -8.37 -15.80
N ALA A 40 -9.00 -8.70 -16.47
CA ALA A 40 -9.01 -8.87 -17.91
C ALA A 40 -9.95 -10.00 -18.36
N GLY A 41 -9.99 -11.12 -17.63
CA GLY A 41 -10.95 -12.20 -17.86
C GLY A 41 -12.40 -11.76 -17.68
N THR A 42 -12.66 -10.94 -16.65
CA THR A 42 -14.00 -10.39 -16.35
C THR A 42 -14.47 -9.37 -17.40
N PHE A 43 -13.58 -8.50 -17.87
CA PHE A 43 -13.90 -7.46 -18.85
C PHE A 43 -13.69 -7.88 -20.32
N GLY A 44 -13.31 -9.14 -20.58
CA GLY A 44 -13.02 -9.63 -21.93
C GLY A 44 -11.84 -8.91 -22.60
N ALA A 45 -10.88 -8.41 -21.82
CA ALA A 45 -9.76 -7.64 -22.33
C ALA A 45 -8.70 -8.55 -22.96
N GLY A 46 -8.23 -8.22 -24.17
CA GLY A 46 -7.14 -8.94 -24.83
C GLY A 46 -5.78 -8.73 -24.14
N GLY A 47 -4.71 -9.31 -24.70
CA GLY A 47 -3.37 -9.25 -24.10
C GLY A 47 -2.84 -7.84 -23.79
N ALA A 48 -3.17 -6.85 -24.62
CA ALA A 48 -2.84 -5.44 -24.36
C ALA A 48 -3.58 -4.87 -23.14
N GLY A 49 -4.83 -5.31 -22.91
CA GLY A 49 -5.63 -4.91 -21.75
C GLY A 49 -5.10 -5.52 -20.44
N VAL A 50 -4.64 -6.77 -20.46
CA VAL A 50 -3.95 -7.39 -19.31
C VAL A 50 -2.73 -6.57 -18.89
N LEU A 51 -1.90 -6.17 -19.86
CA LEU A 51 -0.71 -5.35 -19.63
C LEU A 51 -1.08 -3.99 -19.02
N PHE A 52 -2.09 -3.32 -19.58
CA PHE A 52 -2.55 -2.02 -19.08
C PHE A 52 -3.12 -2.11 -17.67
N LEU A 53 -3.97 -3.10 -17.39
CA LEU A 53 -4.55 -3.33 -16.06
C LEU A 53 -3.46 -3.67 -15.03
N THR A 54 -2.54 -4.56 -15.38
CA THR A 54 -1.42 -4.95 -14.51
C THR A 54 -0.55 -3.75 -14.16
N LEU A 55 -0.13 -2.96 -15.16
CA LEU A 55 0.68 -1.77 -14.95
C LEU A 55 -0.07 -0.70 -14.14
N GLY A 56 -1.34 -0.47 -14.44
CA GLY A 56 -2.19 0.47 -13.70
C GLY A 56 -2.33 0.08 -12.23
N LEU A 57 -2.64 -1.19 -11.93
CA LEU A 57 -2.74 -1.70 -10.56
C LEU A 57 -1.40 -1.65 -9.83
N PHE A 58 -0.30 -2.00 -10.50
CA PHE A 58 1.03 -1.89 -9.92
C PHE A 58 1.37 -0.44 -9.55
N ALA A 59 1.16 0.51 -10.47
CA ALA A 59 1.36 1.93 -10.21
C ALA A 59 0.50 2.41 -9.04
N LEU A 60 -0.78 2.01 -8.99
CA LEU A 60 -1.71 2.37 -7.92
C LEU A 60 -1.23 1.86 -6.55
N LYS A 61 -0.75 0.62 -6.47
CA LYS A 61 -0.21 0.02 -5.23
C LYS A 61 1.05 0.73 -4.77
N VAL A 62 1.98 1.03 -5.69
CA VAL A 62 3.22 1.76 -5.36
C VAL A 62 2.91 3.17 -4.87
N ILE A 63 2.03 3.90 -5.57
CA ILE A 63 1.58 5.24 -5.17
C ILE A 63 0.88 5.17 -3.80
N GLY A 64 0.01 4.18 -3.59
CA GLY A 64 -0.70 4.04 -2.33
C GLY A 64 0.21 3.71 -1.16
N TRP A 65 1.19 2.83 -1.36
CA TRP A 65 2.19 2.52 -0.36
C TRP A 65 3.08 3.72 -0.05
N PHE A 66 3.49 4.49 -1.06
CA PHE A 66 4.23 5.74 -0.88
C PHE A 66 3.42 6.74 -0.05
N TRP A 67 2.14 6.92 -0.38
CA TRP A 67 1.27 7.88 0.29
C TRP A 67 1.01 7.48 1.73
N LEU A 68 0.73 6.19 1.98
CA LEU A 68 0.58 5.64 3.33
C LEU A 68 1.87 5.81 4.15
N SER A 69 3.04 5.52 3.56
CA SER A 69 4.32 5.64 4.25
C SER A 69 4.65 7.09 4.59
N SER A 70 4.36 8.00 3.67
CA SER A 70 4.51 9.45 3.89
C SER A 70 3.59 9.92 5.01
N ALA A 71 2.30 9.57 4.95
CA ALA A 71 1.34 9.93 5.99
C ALA A 71 1.76 9.37 7.36
N ALA A 72 2.20 8.10 7.43
CA ALA A 72 2.70 7.49 8.66
C ALA A 72 3.93 8.21 9.21
N SER A 73 4.88 8.61 8.35
CA SER A 73 6.04 9.40 8.78
C SER A 73 5.63 10.77 9.31
N LEU A 74 4.71 11.45 8.62
CA LEU A 74 4.19 12.76 9.06
C LEU A 74 3.52 12.67 10.43
N PHE A 75 2.60 11.72 10.62
CA PHE A 75 1.93 11.53 11.91
C PHE A 75 2.89 11.10 13.01
N ALA A 76 3.92 10.31 12.68
CA ALA A 76 4.93 9.95 13.64
C ALA A 76 5.77 11.16 14.07
N GLU A 77 6.24 11.99 13.15
CA GLU A 77 6.97 13.22 13.48
C GLU A 77 6.10 14.17 14.33
N LEU A 78 4.81 14.32 14.00
CA LEU A 78 3.86 15.15 14.77
C LEU A 78 3.65 14.64 16.20
N MET A 79 3.79 13.34 16.43
CA MET A 79 3.71 12.74 17.77
C MET A 79 5.07 12.64 18.47
N GLY A 80 6.12 13.25 17.92
CA GLY A 80 7.47 13.27 18.51
C GLY A 80 8.29 12.01 18.26
N GLY A 81 8.02 11.28 17.17
CA GLY A 81 8.76 10.09 16.77
C GLY A 81 10.19 10.43 16.33
N GLU A 82 11.14 9.56 16.65
CA GLU A 82 12.57 9.73 16.33
C GLU A 82 13.00 9.08 15.00
N GLY A 83 12.08 8.42 14.30
CA GLY A 83 12.38 7.63 13.10
C GLY A 83 12.45 8.46 11.82
N ASP A 84 13.28 8.02 10.88
CA ASP A 84 13.36 8.63 9.54
C ASP A 84 12.29 8.05 8.59
N GLY A 85 11.95 8.80 7.53
CA GLY A 85 10.99 8.38 6.50
C GLY A 85 11.42 7.09 5.80
N GLU A 86 12.72 6.92 5.55
CA GLU A 86 13.26 5.67 4.97
C GLU A 86 13.03 4.47 5.89
N ALA A 87 13.22 4.64 7.21
CA ALA A 87 12.95 3.57 8.18
C ALA A 87 11.46 3.21 8.20
N THR A 88 10.58 4.21 8.10
CA THR A 88 9.13 4.02 8.00
C THR A 88 8.73 3.22 6.76
N MET A 89 9.27 3.59 5.59
CA MET A 89 9.00 2.87 4.35
C MET A 89 9.47 1.42 4.42
N ARG A 90 10.70 1.17 4.89
CA ARG A 90 11.24 -0.20 5.03
C ARG A 90 10.43 -1.05 6.01
N ALA A 91 10.01 -0.44 7.12
CA ALA A 91 9.19 -1.07 8.15
C ALA A 91 7.82 -1.47 7.60
N LEU A 92 7.16 -0.57 6.88
CA LEU A 92 5.87 -0.85 6.23
C LEU A 92 6.01 -1.87 5.11
N ALA A 93 7.06 -1.80 4.29
CA ALA A 93 7.33 -2.80 3.24
C ALA A 93 7.41 -4.22 3.81
N ALA A 94 8.18 -4.41 4.90
CA ALA A 94 8.29 -5.71 5.55
C ALA A 94 6.96 -6.19 6.16
N SER A 95 6.15 -5.26 6.67
CA SER A 95 4.87 -5.59 7.31
C SER A 95 3.81 -6.15 6.37
N VAL A 96 3.92 -5.87 5.06
CA VAL A 96 2.97 -6.32 4.02
C VAL A 96 3.27 -7.74 3.54
N ALA A 97 4.42 -8.33 3.88
CA ALA A 97 4.80 -9.68 3.44
C ALA A 97 3.71 -10.76 3.61
N PRO A 98 2.91 -10.82 4.70
CA PRO A 98 1.83 -11.80 4.83
C PRO A 98 0.74 -11.70 3.75
N ALA A 99 0.62 -10.56 3.07
CA ALA A 99 -0.35 -10.38 1.99
C ALA A 99 -0.09 -11.30 0.79
N ILE A 100 1.10 -11.90 0.67
CA ILE A 100 1.37 -12.93 -0.34
C ILE A 100 0.43 -14.14 -0.23
N LEU A 101 -0.05 -14.42 0.99
CA LEU A 101 -0.99 -15.51 1.25
C LEU A 101 -2.38 -15.23 0.68
N LEU A 102 -2.70 -13.99 0.31
CA LEU A 102 -3.98 -13.64 -0.33
C LEU A 102 -4.08 -14.20 -1.75
N ALA A 103 -2.95 -14.39 -2.46
CA ALA A 103 -2.93 -14.95 -3.80
C ALA A 103 -3.44 -16.40 -3.88
N PRO A 104 -2.86 -17.38 -3.14
CA PRO A 104 -3.39 -18.74 -3.13
C PRO A 104 -4.79 -18.81 -2.53
N LEU A 105 -5.14 -17.87 -1.65
CA LEU A 105 -6.48 -17.80 -1.07
C LEU A 105 -7.55 -17.41 -2.10
N HIS A 106 -7.25 -16.46 -2.99
CA HIS A 106 -8.14 -16.11 -4.11
C HIS A 106 -8.37 -17.30 -5.04
N ALA A 107 -7.35 -18.11 -5.29
CA ALA A 107 -7.50 -19.35 -6.08
C ALA A 107 -8.43 -20.38 -5.40
N LEU A 108 -8.51 -20.39 -4.06
CA LEU A 108 -9.40 -21.28 -3.30
C LEU A 108 -10.82 -20.72 -3.11
N ALA A 109 -11.01 -19.41 -3.28
CA ALA A 109 -12.28 -18.72 -3.03
C ALA A 109 -13.48 -19.28 -3.81
N PRO A 110 -13.38 -19.71 -5.09
CA PRO A 110 -14.51 -20.31 -5.81
C PRO A 110 -15.05 -21.59 -5.17
N ARG A 111 -14.17 -22.34 -4.47
CA ARG A 111 -14.53 -23.62 -3.85
C ARG A 111 -14.92 -23.48 -2.38
N PHE A 112 -14.30 -22.53 -1.67
CA PHE A 112 -14.53 -22.31 -0.23
C PHE A 112 -14.66 -20.81 0.11
N PRO A 113 -15.75 -20.14 -0.31
CA PRO A 113 -15.86 -18.68 -0.22
C PRO A 113 -15.85 -18.15 1.22
N ARG A 114 -16.50 -18.85 2.16
CA ARG A 114 -16.53 -18.45 3.58
C ARG A 114 -15.18 -18.62 4.27
N LEU A 115 -14.43 -19.65 3.91
CA LEU A 115 -13.09 -19.88 4.47
C LEU A 115 -12.10 -18.86 3.90
N ALA A 116 -12.20 -18.58 2.60
CA ALA A 116 -11.40 -17.54 1.95
C ALA A 116 -11.69 -16.15 2.54
N SER A 117 -12.95 -15.78 2.80
CA SER A 117 -13.23 -14.48 3.42
C SER A 117 -12.66 -14.37 4.84
N LEU A 118 -12.79 -15.42 5.65
CA LEU A 118 -12.28 -15.44 7.03
C LEU A 118 -10.74 -15.40 7.07
N LEU A 119 -10.07 -16.15 6.21
CA LEU A 119 -8.62 -16.14 6.10
C LEU A 119 -8.09 -14.81 5.52
N SER A 120 -8.79 -14.21 4.54
CA SER A 120 -8.46 -12.86 4.04
C SER A 120 -8.50 -11.85 5.18
N PHE A 121 -9.57 -11.87 5.98
CA PHE A 121 -9.70 -11.00 7.13
C PHE A 121 -8.57 -11.21 8.16
N ALA A 122 -8.23 -12.48 8.46
CA ALA A 122 -7.14 -12.80 9.37
C ALA A 122 -5.77 -12.32 8.84
N ILE A 123 -5.51 -12.47 7.54
CA ILE A 123 -4.28 -11.98 6.89
C ILE A 123 -4.24 -10.44 6.94
N SER A 124 -5.34 -9.75 6.65
CA SER A 124 -5.43 -8.29 6.76
C SER A 124 -5.16 -7.81 8.19
N LEU A 125 -5.73 -8.50 9.19
CA LEU A 125 -5.47 -8.19 10.60
C LEU A 125 -4.00 -8.42 10.97
N TRP A 126 -3.39 -9.49 10.44
CA TRP A 126 -1.98 -9.77 10.65
C TRP A 126 -1.09 -8.67 10.05
N VAL A 127 -1.38 -8.23 8.82
CA VAL A 127 -0.68 -7.10 8.18
C VAL A 127 -0.82 -5.83 9.02
N LEU A 128 -2.03 -5.51 9.50
CA LEU A 128 -2.27 -4.34 10.36
C LEU A 128 -1.47 -4.41 11.67
N VAL A 129 -1.48 -5.56 12.36
CA VAL A 129 -0.70 -5.75 13.59
C VAL A 129 0.80 -5.61 13.32
N ASN A 130 1.29 -6.14 12.19
CA ASN A 130 2.68 -5.97 11.80
C ASN A 130 3.01 -4.51 11.48
N MET A 131 2.12 -3.76 10.82
CA MET A 131 2.30 -2.33 10.56
C MET A 131 2.43 -1.54 11.86
N VAL A 132 1.56 -1.78 12.85
CA VAL A 132 1.63 -1.12 14.17
C VAL A 132 2.97 -1.44 14.85
N ARG A 133 3.39 -2.70 14.86
CA ARG A 133 4.67 -3.11 15.46
C ARG A 133 5.85 -2.47 14.74
N ALA A 134 5.81 -2.42 13.42
CA ALA A 134 6.87 -1.87 12.59
C ALA A 134 7.01 -0.35 12.78
N ILE A 135 5.89 0.39 12.85
CA ILE A 135 5.89 1.83 13.18
C ILE A 135 6.39 2.05 14.61
N ALA A 136 5.93 1.26 15.58
CA ALA A 136 6.38 1.37 16.96
C ALA A 136 7.91 1.22 17.08
N GLN A 137 8.49 0.27 16.33
CA GLN A 137 9.93 0.05 16.31
C GLN A 137 10.68 1.15 15.54
N ALA A 138 10.16 1.57 14.38
CA ALA A 138 10.79 2.58 13.54
C ALA A 138 10.89 3.95 14.22
N HIS A 139 9.88 4.31 15.03
CA HIS A 139 9.77 5.63 15.68
C HIS A 139 9.95 5.61 17.19
N ARG A 140 10.31 4.46 17.77
CA ARG A 140 10.46 4.25 19.23
C ARG A 140 9.22 4.63 20.04
N PHE A 141 8.05 4.35 19.49
CA PHE A 141 6.78 4.66 20.14
C PHE A 141 6.26 3.55 21.05
N GLY A 142 5.44 3.96 22.02
CA GLY A 142 4.49 3.05 22.67
C GLY A 142 3.44 2.54 21.68
N ARG A 143 2.91 1.33 21.93
CA ARG A 143 1.94 0.67 21.03
C ARG A 143 0.67 1.51 20.76
N SER A 144 0.21 2.26 21.76
CA SER A 144 -0.94 3.16 21.62
C SER A 144 -0.69 4.28 20.60
N HIS A 145 0.45 4.95 20.70
CA HIS A 145 0.86 6.01 19.77
C HIS A 145 1.06 5.47 18.36
N ALA A 146 1.68 4.29 18.21
CA ALA A 146 1.83 3.64 16.90
C ALA A 146 0.48 3.27 16.27
N THR A 147 -0.51 2.87 17.09
CA THR A 147 -1.86 2.57 16.63
C THR A 147 -2.57 3.82 16.16
N LEU A 148 -2.52 4.91 16.93
CA LEU A 148 -3.07 6.22 16.54
C LEU A 148 -2.40 6.76 15.28
N CYS A 149 -1.08 6.57 15.17
CA CYS A 149 -0.30 6.94 13.99
C CYS A 149 -0.84 6.22 12.75
N LEU A 150 -0.98 4.90 12.83
CA LEU A 150 -1.46 4.09 11.73
C LEU A 150 -2.90 4.44 11.34
N ILE A 151 -3.78 4.67 12.32
CA ILE A 151 -5.18 5.09 12.06
C ILE A 151 -5.22 6.44 11.35
N GLY A 152 -4.46 7.43 11.83
CA GLY A 152 -4.35 8.75 11.19
C GLY A 152 -3.79 8.65 9.78
N ALA A 153 -2.73 7.86 9.59
CA ALA A 153 -2.10 7.63 8.30
C ALA A 153 -3.04 6.93 7.31
N LEU A 154 -3.78 5.91 7.75
CA LEU A 154 -4.78 5.23 6.92
C LEU A 154 -5.94 6.15 6.56
N GLY A 155 -6.42 6.97 7.51
CA GLY A 155 -7.45 7.97 7.26
C GLY A 155 -7.02 9.00 6.23
N MET A 156 -5.83 9.57 6.39
CA MET A 156 -5.26 10.54 5.44
C MET A 156 -4.97 9.90 4.09
N ALA A 157 -4.49 8.65 4.07
CA ALA A 157 -4.25 7.93 2.83
C ALA A 157 -5.56 7.61 2.09
N GLY A 158 -6.60 7.20 2.81
CA GLY A 158 -7.94 6.97 2.27
C GLY A 158 -8.55 8.23 1.69
N LEU A 159 -8.44 9.37 2.39
CA LEU A 159 -8.89 10.67 1.88
C LEU A 159 -8.11 11.10 0.64
N GLY A 160 -6.78 10.88 0.62
CA GLY A 160 -5.94 11.16 -0.56
C GLY A 160 -6.34 10.32 -1.77
N PHE A 161 -6.63 9.04 -1.58
CA PHE A 161 -7.13 8.17 -2.64
C PHE A 161 -8.52 8.58 -3.13
N ALA A 162 -9.43 8.91 -2.21
CA ALA A 162 -10.75 9.41 -2.56
C ALA A 162 -10.62 10.69 -3.40
N ALA A 163 -9.78 11.64 -2.96
CA ALA A 163 -9.51 12.87 -3.70
C ALA A 163 -8.96 12.56 -5.10
N LEU A 164 -8.00 11.65 -5.26
CA LEU A 164 -7.48 11.23 -6.57
C LEU A 164 -8.55 10.65 -7.50
N LEU A 165 -9.53 9.91 -6.96
CA LEU A 165 -10.63 9.35 -7.74
C LEU A 165 -11.70 10.40 -8.09
N PHE A 166 -12.00 11.33 -7.17
CA PHE A 166 -13.04 12.35 -7.36
C PHE A 166 -12.55 13.59 -8.11
N LEU A 167 -11.26 13.93 -8.06
CA LEU A 167 -10.69 15.10 -8.74
C LEU A 167 -10.98 15.13 -10.24
N PRO A 168 -10.79 14.04 -11.03
CA PRO A 168 -11.12 14.07 -12.45
C PRO A 168 -12.63 14.23 -12.69
N ILE A 169 -13.48 13.66 -11.85
CA ILE A 169 -14.95 13.80 -11.95
C ILE A 169 -15.35 15.26 -11.70
N VAL A 170 -14.78 15.87 -10.65
CA VAL A 170 -15.04 17.28 -10.30
C VAL A 170 -14.46 18.21 -11.38
N ALA A 171 -13.25 17.94 -11.88
CA ALA A 171 -12.62 18.74 -12.93
C ALA A 171 -13.43 18.66 -14.24
N ILE A 172 -13.91 17.46 -14.60
CA ILE A 172 -14.80 17.26 -15.76
C ILE A 172 -16.13 17.98 -15.52
N ALA A 173 -16.74 17.86 -14.35
CA ALA A 173 -18.00 18.56 -14.02
C ALA A 173 -17.85 20.08 -14.00
N LEU A 174 -16.68 20.62 -13.62
CA LEU A 174 -16.37 22.05 -13.66
C LEU A 174 -16.06 22.53 -15.09
N LEU A 175 -15.40 21.71 -15.91
CA LEU A 175 -15.14 21.98 -17.32
C LEU A 175 -16.39 21.83 -18.20
N LEU A 176 -17.35 21.02 -17.77
CA LEU A 176 -18.66 20.80 -18.40
C LEU A 176 -19.80 21.55 -17.67
N GLY A 177 -19.49 22.48 -16.76
CA GLY A 177 -20.50 23.28 -16.07
C GLY A 177 -21.34 24.12 -17.05
N PRO A 178 -22.59 24.44 -16.66
CA PRO A 178 -23.84 24.28 -17.42
C PRO A 178 -23.85 24.71 -18.89
#